data_AF-A0AA35JLH3-F1
#
_entry.id   AF-A0AA35JLH3-F1
#
_cell.length_a   1.000
_cell.length_b   1.000
_cell.length_c   1.000
_cell.angle_alpha   90.00
_cell.angle_beta   90.00
_cell.angle_gamma   90.00
#
_symmetry.space_group_name_H-M   'P 1'
#
loop_
_entity.id
_entity.type
_entity.pdbx_description
1 polymer ?
#
loop_
_entity_poly.entity_id
_entity_poly.type
_entity_poly.pdbx_seq_one_letter_code
_entity_poly.pdbx_strand_id
1 'polypeptide(L)'
;MLESAAHSSSDSFPNTALNLPLNLNSTLTKDERIDLIKEQAFKSFKLKAEKWNRFVSTEENQRLLLDFLDEGQHPSLVLFTGPGGNLYAGDGQTPISWKTKLLYVLRKRTVTKVSQFGYKQEIELGEVSSRLLDQVPILISQVLLVILSNPENFCGWPRVALEDARKHVEMLKNTVYVLQGHVARRTYLPLPTLTENFDDVAMTHYTETALLYTVETMVVQWTHLISDVLRLDSAQLLLQGENPGPSAEIQFWQQQKENLLGIYEQLQNPKVHKVTEILNRKRSSYYPGFKQLTLKVEEAVSEAQDICLYLGPLKCYIAYLEESSFSNIERLIAPLFHTICLIWTHSKYYCFANRIVVLLQEFCNLLIDREIFTSATDFLKLEKIEIGGLRGKILSEEIHCMNEEFHESWKVLQESKYDPLDYNNLEFLSDYKRYIQQINDFDNRLGTILNFAFQEPKGLESVFKEQGKRTSERIRILIMEQEEYIYEQTAEHRTNYMRNVLLEDRKMFPEVQFSPNVGECNYKIKV
;
A
#
# COMPACT_ATOMS: atom_id res chain seq x y z
N MET A 1 -26.57 -43.24 -34.25
CA MET A 1 -26.51 -43.37 -35.72
C MET A 1 -25.13 -42.93 -36.17
N LEU A 2 -24.31 -43.92 -36.58
CA LEU A 2 -23.20 -43.90 -37.55
C LEU A 2 -22.09 -42.84 -37.36
N GLU A 3 -20.88 -43.16 -36.89
CA GLU A 3 -19.73 -43.86 -37.54
C GLU A 3 -19.21 -43.27 -38.87
N SER A 4 -17.97 -42.76 -38.86
CA SER A 4 -16.83 -43.05 -39.76
C SER A 4 -15.77 -41.94 -39.58
N ALA A 5 -14.55 -42.16 -39.09
CA ALA A 5 -13.42 -43.02 -39.50
C ALA A 5 -12.63 -42.48 -40.71
N ALA A 6 -11.32 -42.29 -40.48
CA ALA A 6 -10.18 -42.37 -41.42
C ALA A 6 -9.99 -41.20 -42.44
N HIS A 7 -8.80 -40.73 -42.81
CA HIS A 7 -7.44 -41.30 -42.84
C HIS A 7 -6.34 -40.21 -42.85
N SER A 8 -5.14 -40.61 -42.42
CA SER A 8 -3.85 -39.95 -42.63
C SER A 8 -3.39 -40.00 -44.08
N SER A 9 -2.84 -38.90 -44.61
CA SER A 9 -1.85 -38.96 -45.70
C SER A 9 -0.80 -37.86 -45.50
N SER A 10 0.41 -38.33 -45.20
CA SER A 10 1.68 -37.62 -45.28
C SER A 10 1.98 -37.27 -46.73
N ASP A 11 2.16 -35.99 -47.04
CA ASP A 11 2.94 -35.55 -48.19
C ASP A 11 3.97 -34.51 -47.75
N SER A 12 5.21 -34.94 -47.83
CA SER A 12 6.45 -34.18 -47.67
C SER A 12 6.75 -33.34 -48.92
N PHE A 13 7.56 -32.28 -48.70
CA PHE A 13 8.37 -31.46 -49.64
C PHE A 13 7.93 -29.98 -49.77
N PRO A 14 8.88 -29.03 -49.91
CA PRO A 14 9.92 -28.72 -48.94
C PRO A 14 9.93 -27.22 -48.56
N ASN A 15 10.46 -26.96 -47.36
CA ASN A 15 10.95 -25.65 -46.90
C ASN A 15 11.78 -24.94 -47.98
N THR A 16 11.27 -23.85 -48.53
CA THR A 16 12.08 -22.73 -49.03
C THR A 16 11.22 -21.46 -49.16
N ALA A 17 10.80 -20.91 -48.03
CA ALA A 17 10.55 -19.48 -47.93
C ALA A 17 11.68 -18.92 -47.06
N LEU A 18 12.62 -18.25 -47.71
CA LEU A 18 13.67 -17.46 -47.08
C LEU A 18 13.02 -16.40 -46.18
N ASN A 19 12.82 -16.73 -44.91
CA ASN A 19 12.68 -15.74 -43.84
C ASN A 19 14.04 -15.07 -43.64
N LEU A 20 14.36 -14.12 -44.53
CA LEU A 20 15.28 -13.06 -44.17
C LEU A 20 14.64 -12.29 -43.01
N PRO A 21 15.30 -12.12 -41.86
CA PRO A 21 14.82 -11.20 -40.85
C PRO A 21 14.85 -9.82 -41.51
N LEU A 22 13.67 -9.26 -41.83
CA LEU A 22 13.55 -7.85 -42.16
C LEU A 22 14.22 -7.11 -41.00
N ASN A 23 15.26 -6.35 -41.33
CA ASN A 23 16.09 -5.65 -40.37
C ASN A 23 15.28 -4.44 -39.86
N LEU A 24 14.23 -4.70 -39.07
CA LEU A 24 13.24 -3.73 -38.56
C LEU A 24 13.91 -2.58 -37.81
N ASN A 25 15.06 -2.84 -37.17
CA ASN A 25 15.91 -1.83 -36.54
C ASN A 25 16.34 -0.70 -37.51
N SER A 26 16.56 -1.01 -38.79
CA SER A 26 17.01 -0.04 -39.79
C SER A 26 15.89 0.84 -40.35
N THR A 27 14.63 0.39 -40.30
CA THR A 27 13.45 1.12 -40.77
C THR A 27 12.92 2.09 -39.72
N LEU A 28 12.96 1.72 -38.43
CA LEU A 28 12.49 2.56 -37.32
C LEU A 28 13.39 3.76 -37.05
N THR A 29 14.70 3.62 -37.30
CA THR A 29 15.70 4.67 -37.02
C THR A 29 15.70 5.82 -38.01
N LYS A 30 14.88 5.74 -39.08
CA LYS A 30 14.73 6.78 -40.11
C LYS A 30 13.29 7.31 -40.23
N ASP A 31 12.38 6.85 -39.39
CA ASP A 31 10.97 7.23 -39.47
C ASP A 31 10.66 8.44 -38.58
N GLU A 32 10.45 9.59 -39.21
CA GLU A 32 10.13 10.86 -38.52
C GLU A 32 8.84 10.79 -37.67
N ARG A 33 7.93 9.84 -37.97
CA ARG A 33 6.69 9.61 -37.20
C ARG A 33 7.02 9.03 -35.82
N ILE A 34 8.02 8.15 -35.76
CA ILE A 34 8.49 7.54 -34.51
C ILE A 34 9.32 8.54 -33.71
N ASP A 35 10.09 9.41 -34.37
CA ASP A 35 10.80 10.50 -33.71
C ASP A 35 9.85 11.45 -32.98
N LEU A 36 8.67 11.74 -33.55
CA LEU A 36 7.64 12.52 -32.84
C LEU A 36 7.19 11.83 -31.54
N ILE A 37 6.90 10.53 -31.59
CA ILE A 37 6.47 9.75 -30.42
C ILE A 37 7.61 9.72 -29.38
N LYS A 38 8.85 9.54 -29.83
CA LYS A 38 10.06 9.55 -29.00
C LYS A 38 10.26 10.88 -28.29
N GLU A 39 10.18 11.99 -29.01
CA GLU A 39 10.32 13.33 -28.43
C GLU A 39 9.28 13.59 -27.34
N GLN A 40 8.04 13.15 -27.56
CA GLN A 40 6.97 13.29 -26.58
C GLN A 40 7.21 12.38 -25.38
N ALA A 41 7.61 11.12 -25.58
CA ALA A 41 7.98 10.23 -24.48
C ALA A 41 9.13 10.82 -23.62
N PHE A 42 10.12 11.47 -24.24
CA PHE A 42 11.20 12.16 -23.53
C PHE A 42 10.69 13.33 -22.69
N LYS A 43 9.81 14.16 -23.26
CA LYS A 43 9.20 15.30 -22.53
C LYS A 43 8.28 14.82 -21.40
N SER A 44 7.40 13.88 -21.69
CA SER A 44 6.38 13.40 -20.77
C SER A 44 6.94 12.61 -19.59
N PHE A 45 7.95 11.76 -19.82
CA PHE A 45 8.51 10.85 -18.81
C PHE A 45 9.91 11.21 -18.32
N LYS A 46 10.53 12.28 -18.85
CA LYS A 46 11.96 12.62 -18.59
C LYS A 46 12.88 11.41 -18.83
N LEU A 47 12.59 10.66 -19.90
CA LEU A 47 13.23 9.38 -20.20
C LEU A 47 14.67 9.60 -20.70
N LYS A 48 15.60 8.73 -20.28
CA LYS A 48 16.96 8.68 -20.82
C LYS A 48 17.00 7.94 -22.16
N ALA A 49 17.88 8.36 -23.07
CA ALA A 49 18.02 7.77 -24.41
C ALA A 49 18.25 6.26 -24.40
N GLU A 50 19.06 5.76 -23.45
CA GLU A 50 19.33 4.32 -23.28
C GLU A 50 18.06 3.50 -23.10
N LYS A 51 17.07 4.02 -22.36
CA LYS A 51 15.82 3.31 -22.09
C LYS A 51 14.91 3.24 -23.32
N TRP A 52 14.91 4.29 -24.14
CA TRP A 52 14.20 4.27 -25.43
C TRP A 52 14.87 3.31 -26.41
N ASN A 53 16.19 3.32 -26.49
CA ASN A 53 16.92 2.40 -27.36
C ASN A 53 16.67 0.93 -26.97
N ARG A 54 16.65 0.63 -25.66
CA ARG A 54 16.27 -0.69 -25.16
C ARG A 54 14.82 -1.04 -25.49
N PHE A 55 13.89 -0.10 -25.32
CA PHE A 55 12.48 -0.30 -25.66
C PHE A 55 12.29 -0.62 -27.15
N VAL A 56 12.89 0.17 -28.04
CA VAL A 56 12.82 -0.05 -29.49
C VAL A 56 13.57 -1.30 -29.90
N SER A 57 14.59 -1.77 -29.16
CA SER A 57 15.31 -3.01 -29.53
C SER A 57 14.47 -4.30 -29.44
N THR A 58 13.34 -4.27 -28.73
CA THR A 58 12.42 -5.41 -28.61
C THR A 58 11.49 -5.49 -29.81
N GLU A 59 11.51 -6.59 -30.58
CA GLU A 59 10.68 -6.77 -31.78
C GLU A 59 9.18 -6.56 -31.55
N GLU A 60 8.65 -6.96 -30.40
CA GLU A 60 7.25 -6.78 -30.04
C GLU A 60 6.85 -5.29 -30.01
N ASN A 61 7.67 -4.45 -29.38
CA ASN A 61 7.44 -3.00 -29.33
C ASN A 61 7.56 -2.34 -30.71
N GLN A 62 8.45 -2.87 -31.56
CA GLN A 62 8.59 -2.42 -32.94
C GLN A 62 7.34 -2.69 -33.75
N ARG A 63 6.80 -3.91 -33.64
CA ARG A 63 5.53 -4.29 -34.27
C ARG A 63 4.41 -3.38 -33.79
N LEU A 64 4.24 -3.21 -32.48
CA LEU A 64 3.21 -2.32 -31.91
C LEU A 64 3.26 -0.88 -32.47
N LEU A 65 4.46 -0.31 -32.61
CA LEU A 65 4.64 1.02 -33.20
C LEU A 65 4.25 1.07 -34.68
N LEU A 66 4.69 0.07 -35.45
CA LEU A 66 4.41 0.00 -36.89
C LEU A 66 2.94 -0.34 -37.15
N ASP A 67 2.33 -1.22 -36.37
CA ASP A 67 0.92 -1.61 -36.48
C ASP A 67 0.00 -0.40 -36.25
N PHE A 68 0.31 0.43 -35.26
CA PHE A 68 -0.38 1.70 -35.01
C PHE A 68 -0.28 2.66 -36.22
N LEU A 69 0.92 2.79 -36.80
CA LEU A 69 1.18 3.72 -37.91
C LEU A 69 0.61 3.22 -39.25
N ASP A 70 0.76 1.93 -39.55
CA ASP A 70 0.64 1.38 -40.91
C ASP A 70 -0.49 0.35 -41.08
N GLU A 71 -0.80 -0.48 -40.08
CA GLU A 71 -1.79 -1.57 -40.20
C GLU A 71 -3.19 -1.19 -39.72
N GLY A 72 -3.28 -0.25 -38.78
CA GLY A 72 -4.51 0.46 -38.44
C GLY A 72 -5.64 -0.35 -37.82
N GLN A 73 -5.34 -1.51 -37.23
CA GLN A 73 -6.30 -2.31 -36.47
C GLN A 73 -6.80 -1.58 -35.22
N HIS A 74 -5.95 -0.78 -34.57
CA HIS A 74 -6.28 -0.01 -33.38
C HIS A 74 -5.91 1.47 -33.53
N PRO A 75 -6.81 2.41 -33.15
CA PRO A 75 -6.55 3.85 -33.29
C PRO A 75 -5.72 4.44 -32.15
N SER A 76 -5.27 3.63 -31.19
CA SER A 76 -4.61 4.07 -29.98
C SER A 76 -3.31 3.31 -29.74
N LEU A 77 -2.29 4.06 -29.33
CA LEU A 77 -1.06 3.54 -28.75
C LEU A 77 -0.87 4.20 -27.39
N VAL A 78 -0.52 3.39 -26.40
CA VAL A 78 -0.35 3.82 -25.01
C VAL A 78 1.07 3.54 -24.57
N LEU A 79 1.74 4.53 -23.99
CA LEU A 79 3.08 4.42 -23.43
C LEU A 79 3.07 4.73 -21.93
N PHE A 80 3.78 3.93 -21.13
CA PHE A 80 3.89 4.13 -19.68
C PHE A 80 5.20 3.54 -19.14
N THR A 81 5.57 3.94 -17.93
CA THR A 81 6.81 3.47 -17.28
C THR A 81 6.51 2.46 -16.17
N GLY A 82 7.18 1.32 -16.15
CA GLY A 82 7.03 0.31 -15.09
C GLY A 82 8.00 0.51 -13.91
N PRO A 83 7.99 -0.42 -12.93
CA PRO A 83 9.00 -0.48 -11.87
C PRO A 83 10.42 -0.51 -12.45
N GLY A 84 11.34 0.29 -11.92
CA GLY A 84 12.68 0.49 -12.51
C GLY A 84 12.73 1.49 -13.68
N GLY A 85 11.59 2.08 -14.04
CA GLY A 85 11.45 3.13 -15.04
C GLY A 85 11.72 2.68 -16.47
N ASN A 86 11.55 1.39 -16.78
CA ASN A 86 11.54 0.88 -18.15
C ASN A 86 10.25 1.33 -18.86
N LEU A 87 10.34 1.57 -20.17
CA LEU A 87 9.20 1.99 -20.98
C LEU A 87 8.46 0.75 -21.50
N TYR A 88 7.13 0.81 -21.48
CA TYR A 88 6.22 -0.21 -21.98
C TYR A 88 5.22 0.44 -22.93
N ALA A 89 4.74 -0.36 -23.90
CA ALA A 89 3.71 0.05 -24.84
C ALA A 89 2.54 -0.92 -24.84
N GLY A 90 1.37 -0.43 -25.23
CA GLY A 90 0.18 -1.24 -25.45
C GLY A 90 -0.76 -0.59 -26.47
N ASP A 91 -1.70 -1.37 -26.99
CA ASP A 91 -2.71 -0.98 -27.99
C ASP A 91 -3.93 -0.24 -27.38
N GLY A 92 -4.00 -0.17 -26.04
CA GLY A 92 -5.10 0.43 -25.30
C GLY A 92 -6.35 -0.45 -25.16
N GLN A 93 -6.35 -1.67 -25.69
CA GLN A 93 -7.43 -2.65 -25.55
C GLN A 93 -7.16 -3.61 -24.38
N THR A 94 -5.90 -3.97 -24.16
CA THR A 94 -5.52 -4.79 -23.02
C THR A 94 -5.64 -3.98 -21.72
N PRO A 95 -6.33 -4.48 -20.68
CA PRO A 95 -6.36 -3.82 -19.38
C PRO A 95 -4.96 -3.79 -18.77
N ILE A 96 -4.32 -2.63 -18.79
CA ILE A 96 -2.99 -2.43 -18.22
C ILE A 96 -3.17 -1.88 -16.80
N SER A 97 -2.51 -2.48 -15.82
CA SER A 97 -2.38 -1.88 -14.49
C SER A 97 -1.16 -0.94 -14.50
N TRP A 98 -1.37 0.34 -14.79
CA TRP A 98 -0.31 1.35 -14.75
C TRP A 98 -0.34 2.11 -13.42
N LYS A 99 0.85 2.30 -12.82
CA LYS A 99 1.04 3.08 -11.59
C LYS A 99 1.65 4.46 -11.83
N THR A 100 2.04 4.75 -13.07
CA THR A 100 2.71 5.99 -13.47
C THR A 100 1.86 6.80 -14.44
N LYS A 101 2.35 8.01 -14.77
CA LYS A 101 1.82 8.79 -15.88
C LYS A 101 1.77 7.95 -17.16
N LEU A 102 0.77 8.22 -17.99
CA LEU A 102 0.51 7.54 -19.25
C LEU A 102 0.50 8.58 -20.38
N LEU A 103 1.11 8.25 -21.51
CA LEU A 103 1.07 9.03 -22.74
C LEU A 103 0.24 8.24 -23.75
N TYR A 104 -0.88 8.80 -24.19
CA TYR A 104 -1.68 8.23 -25.26
C TYR A 104 -1.37 8.94 -26.57
N VAL A 105 -1.28 8.15 -27.62
CA VAL A 105 -1.07 8.56 -28.99
C VAL A 105 -2.27 8.03 -29.77
N LEU A 106 -3.13 8.94 -30.19
CA LEU A 106 -4.37 8.62 -30.91
C LEU A 106 -4.21 8.98 -32.37
N ARG A 107 -4.77 8.14 -33.23
CA ARG A 107 -4.95 8.44 -34.64
C ARG A 107 -6.35 8.99 -34.85
N LYS A 108 -6.48 10.06 -35.64
CA LYS A 108 -7.79 10.61 -35.99
C LYS A 108 -8.66 9.55 -36.68
N ARG A 109 -9.96 9.55 -36.37
CA ARG A 109 -10.94 8.55 -36.87
C ARG A 109 -11.00 8.44 -38.40
N THR A 110 -10.65 9.50 -39.12
CA THR A 110 -10.66 9.55 -40.59
C THR A 110 -9.39 8.99 -41.24
N VAL A 111 -8.40 8.58 -40.44
CA VAL A 111 -7.09 8.13 -40.92
C VAL A 111 -6.94 6.63 -40.65
N THR A 112 -6.69 5.86 -41.71
CA THR A 112 -6.45 4.41 -41.63
C THR A 112 -4.96 4.07 -41.60
N LYS A 113 -4.12 4.92 -42.18
CA LYS A 113 -2.66 4.84 -42.20
C LYS A 113 -2.09 6.24 -42.02
N VAL A 114 -1.14 6.41 -41.10
CA VAL A 114 -0.52 7.71 -40.83
C VAL A 114 0.46 8.05 -41.95
N SER A 115 0.21 9.17 -42.64
CA SER A 115 1.03 9.67 -43.74
C SER A 115 2.41 10.13 -43.27
N GLN A 116 3.45 9.86 -44.07
CA GLN A 116 4.82 10.34 -43.77
C GLN A 116 4.96 11.87 -43.85
N PHE A 117 4.06 12.57 -44.56
CA PHE A 117 4.14 14.03 -44.72
C PHE A 117 3.15 14.79 -43.80
N GLY A 118 2.03 14.17 -43.44
CA GLY A 118 0.92 14.78 -42.69
C GLY A 118 0.80 14.37 -41.21
N TYR A 119 1.68 13.49 -40.72
CA TYR A 119 1.52 12.81 -39.44
C TYR A 119 1.24 13.71 -38.23
N LYS A 120 1.80 14.93 -38.19
CA LYS A 120 1.60 15.88 -37.06
C LYS A 120 0.14 16.35 -36.93
N GLN A 121 -0.63 16.35 -38.01
CA GLN A 121 -2.04 16.74 -38.00
C GLN A 121 -2.98 15.53 -37.86
N GLU A 122 -2.46 14.32 -38.10
CA GLU A 122 -3.19 13.05 -38.07
C GLU A 122 -3.10 12.34 -36.72
N ILE A 123 -2.03 12.62 -35.96
CA ILE A 123 -1.78 12.09 -34.61
C ILE A 123 -2.21 13.14 -33.56
N GLU A 124 -3.00 12.70 -32.59
CA GLU A 124 -3.34 13.44 -31.39
C GLU A 124 -2.61 12.84 -30.18
N LEU A 125 -1.98 13.70 -29.38
CA LEU A 125 -1.17 13.31 -28.24
C LEU A 125 -1.81 13.84 -26.97
N GLY A 126 -1.81 13.04 -25.92
CA GLY A 126 -2.19 13.55 -24.62
C GLY A 126 -1.69 12.70 -23.47
N GLU A 127 -1.78 13.29 -22.28
CA GLU A 127 -1.19 12.75 -21.08
C GLU A 127 -2.27 12.47 -20.05
N VAL A 128 -2.13 11.36 -19.34
CA VAL A 128 -3.02 10.98 -18.22
C VAL A 128 -2.17 10.79 -16.97
N SER A 129 -2.60 11.44 -15.89
CA SER A 129 -1.95 11.32 -14.58
C SER A 129 -2.14 9.92 -14.00
N SER A 130 -1.21 9.48 -13.14
CA SER A 130 -1.39 8.28 -12.32
C SER A 130 -2.52 8.43 -11.31
N ARG A 131 -2.91 9.67 -10.98
CA ARG A 131 -4.03 9.97 -10.07
C ARG A 131 -5.28 10.36 -10.87
N LEU A 132 -5.84 9.38 -11.59
CA LEU A 132 -6.98 9.62 -12.48
C LEU A 132 -8.19 10.16 -11.72
N LEU A 133 -8.52 9.55 -10.57
CA LEU A 133 -9.67 9.95 -9.76
C LEU A 133 -9.56 11.40 -9.27
N ASP A 134 -8.36 11.91 -8.99
CA ASP A 134 -8.14 13.30 -8.58
C ASP A 134 -8.34 14.27 -9.75
N GLN A 135 -7.93 13.88 -10.96
CA GLN A 135 -7.91 14.75 -12.14
C GLN A 135 -9.24 14.80 -12.88
N VAL A 136 -10.01 13.70 -12.92
CA VAL A 136 -11.26 13.63 -13.68
C VAL A 136 -12.28 14.68 -13.21
N PRO A 137 -12.56 14.85 -11.90
CA PRO A 137 -13.49 15.88 -11.46
C PRO A 137 -13.00 17.30 -11.78
N ILE A 138 -11.69 17.54 -11.78
CA ILE A 138 -11.09 18.83 -12.15
C ILE A 138 -11.29 19.09 -13.65
N LEU A 139 -10.99 18.12 -14.50
CA LEU A 139 -11.20 18.21 -15.95
C LEU A 139 -12.66 18.50 -16.28
N ILE A 140 -13.59 17.76 -15.66
CA ILE A 140 -15.01 17.95 -15.93
C ILE A 140 -15.44 19.34 -15.44
N SER A 141 -15.08 19.73 -14.21
CA SER A 141 -15.53 21.00 -13.64
C SER A 141 -14.93 22.25 -14.29
N GLN A 142 -13.63 22.25 -14.59
CA GLN A 142 -12.91 23.43 -15.08
C GLN A 142 -12.92 23.56 -16.60
N VAL A 143 -13.08 22.46 -17.34
CA VAL A 143 -13.02 22.46 -18.80
C VAL A 143 -14.37 22.09 -19.40
N LEU A 144 -14.87 20.89 -19.14
CA LEU A 144 -16.06 20.39 -19.83
C LEU A 144 -17.33 21.15 -19.42
N LEU A 145 -17.53 21.43 -18.14
CA LEU A 145 -18.69 22.21 -17.69
C LEU A 145 -18.64 23.64 -18.22
N VAL A 146 -17.47 24.25 -18.37
CA VAL A 146 -17.34 25.60 -18.95
C VAL A 146 -17.77 25.61 -20.42
N ILE A 147 -17.33 24.61 -21.19
CA ILE A 147 -17.71 24.45 -22.61
C ILE A 147 -19.21 24.16 -22.74
N LEU A 148 -19.74 23.23 -21.93
CA LEU A 148 -21.13 22.79 -21.99
C LEU A 148 -22.11 23.81 -21.41
N SER A 149 -21.65 24.74 -20.57
CA SER A 149 -22.49 25.81 -20.01
C SER A 149 -22.52 27.07 -20.87
N ASN A 150 -21.65 27.19 -21.89
CA ASN A 150 -21.64 28.36 -22.77
C ASN A 150 -22.83 28.31 -23.74
N PRO A 151 -23.78 29.26 -23.66
CA PRO A 151 -24.97 29.28 -24.53
C PRO A 151 -24.64 29.48 -26.01
N GLU A 152 -23.51 30.13 -26.34
CA GLU A 152 -23.11 30.38 -27.73
C GLU A 152 -22.79 29.09 -28.49
N ASN A 153 -22.34 28.05 -27.78
CA ASN A 153 -22.02 26.74 -28.36
C ASN A 153 -23.26 25.99 -28.86
N PHE A 154 -24.46 26.42 -28.48
CA PHE A 154 -25.73 25.80 -28.86
C PHE A 154 -26.51 26.63 -29.88
N CYS A 155 -25.85 27.59 -30.55
CA CYS A 155 -26.49 28.36 -31.61
C CYS A 155 -27.07 27.42 -32.69
N GLY A 156 -28.36 27.57 -32.98
CA GLY A 156 -29.09 26.73 -33.94
C GLY A 156 -29.76 25.47 -33.36
N TRP A 157 -29.62 25.20 -32.06
CA TRP A 157 -30.30 24.06 -31.43
C TRP A 157 -31.79 24.37 -31.16
N PRO A 158 -32.70 23.40 -31.38
CA PRO A 158 -34.09 23.54 -30.98
C PRO A 158 -34.24 23.77 -29.48
N ARG A 159 -35.23 24.57 -29.07
CA ARG A 159 -35.48 24.92 -27.66
C ARG A 159 -35.58 23.70 -26.73
N VAL A 160 -36.28 22.64 -27.17
CA VAL A 160 -36.46 21.41 -26.38
C VAL A 160 -35.11 20.71 -26.13
N ALA A 161 -34.23 20.68 -27.13
CA ALA A 161 -32.89 20.10 -27.00
C ALA A 161 -32.00 20.94 -26.09
N LEU A 162 -32.13 22.27 -26.12
CA LEU A 162 -31.40 23.16 -25.22
C LEU A 162 -31.84 23.00 -23.75
N GLU A 163 -33.15 22.89 -23.51
CA GLU A 163 -33.69 22.64 -22.16
C GLU A 163 -33.25 21.28 -21.62
N ASP A 164 -33.17 20.26 -22.48
CA ASP A 164 -32.67 18.93 -22.12
C ASP A 164 -31.15 18.93 -21.86
N ALA A 165 -30.36 19.58 -22.74
CA ALA A 165 -28.92 19.74 -22.55
C ALA A 165 -28.61 20.44 -21.22
N ARG A 166 -29.36 21.50 -20.88
CA ARG A 166 -29.20 22.21 -19.61
C ARG A 166 -29.45 21.31 -18.39
N LYS A 167 -30.46 20.43 -18.45
CA LYS A 167 -30.72 19.44 -17.39
C LYS A 167 -29.56 18.46 -17.24
N HIS A 168 -29.02 17.95 -18.35
CA HIS A 168 -27.86 17.06 -18.34
C HIS A 168 -26.60 17.73 -17.79
N VAL A 169 -26.36 19.01 -18.12
CA VAL A 169 -25.25 19.79 -17.58
C VAL A 169 -25.39 19.98 -16.07
N GLU A 170 -26.59 20.27 -15.58
CA GLU A 170 -26.84 20.40 -14.14
C GLU A 170 -26.66 19.06 -13.41
N MET A 171 -27.12 17.96 -14.01
CA MET A 171 -26.87 16.62 -13.47
C MET A 171 -25.37 16.31 -13.42
N LEU A 172 -24.62 16.61 -14.49
CA LEU A 172 -23.17 16.42 -14.53
C LEU A 172 -22.47 17.27 -13.45
N LYS A 173 -22.89 18.52 -13.24
CA LYS A 173 -22.38 19.38 -12.17
C LYS A 173 -22.58 18.74 -10.79
N ASN A 174 -23.77 18.21 -10.52
CA ASN A 174 -24.08 17.53 -9.26
C ASN A 174 -23.25 16.24 -9.09
N THR A 175 -23.12 15.43 -10.13
CA THR A 175 -22.32 14.20 -10.11
C THR A 175 -20.85 14.51 -9.84
N VAL A 176 -20.28 15.52 -10.52
CA VAL A 176 -18.88 15.94 -10.33
C VAL A 176 -18.66 16.46 -8.91
N TYR A 177 -19.61 17.21 -8.35
CA TYR A 177 -19.52 17.69 -6.98
C TYR A 177 -19.47 16.54 -5.96
N VAL A 178 -20.31 15.51 -6.15
CA VAL A 178 -20.28 14.30 -5.31
C VAL A 178 -18.95 13.54 -5.50
N LEU A 179 -18.46 13.41 -6.74
CA LEU A 179 -17.17 12.77 -7.03
C LEU A 179 -15.99 13.50 -6.37
N GLN A 180 -15.98 14.84 -6.38
CA GLN A 180 -14.98 15.64 -5.67
C GLN A 180 -14.97 15.34 -4.17
N GLY A 181 -16.17 15.17 -3.58
CA GLY A 181 -16.32 14.69 -2.21
C GLY A 181 -15.64 13.34 -1.99
N HIS A 182 -15.99 12.33 -2.78
CA HIS A 182 -15.42 10.98 -2.65
C HIS A 182 -13.89 10.96 -2.75
N VAL A 183 -13.32 11.73 -3.67
CA VAL A 183 -11.86 11.90 -3.80
C VAL A 183 -11.26 12.52 -2.54
N ALA A 184 -11.93 13.52 -1.96
CA ALA A 184 -11.54 14.14 -0.70
C ALA A 184 -11.93 13.33 0.56
N ARG A 185 -12.47 12.11 0.39
CA ARG A 185 -13.02 11.26 1.47
C ARG A 185 -14.11 11.94 2.29
N ARG A 186 -14.91 12.79 1.66
CA ARG A 186 -16.03 13.52 2.26
C ARG A 186 -17.30 13.32 1.47
N THR A 187 -18.44 13.44 2.12
CA THR A 187 -19.74 13.38 1.45
C THR A 187 -20.23 14.79 1.20
N TYR A 188 -20.36 15.14 -0.06
CA TYR A 188 -20.84 16.45 -0.48
C TYR A 188 -22.30 16.38 -0.94
N LEU A 189 -23.13 17.28 -0.42
CA LEU A 189 -24.55 17.38 -0.72
C LEU A 189 -24.74 18.40 -1.86
N PRO A 190 -25.10 17.97 -3.08
CA PRO A 190 -25.21 18.89 -4.21
C PRO A 190 -26.40 19.83 -4.04
N LEU A 191 -26.17 21.13 -4.26
CA LEU A 191 -27.21 22.14 -4.40
C LEU A 191 -27.31 22.57 -5.87
N PRO A 192 -28.44 22.32 -6.56
CA PRO A 192 -28.64 22.78 -7.92
C PRO A 192 -28.61 24.30 -8.04
N THR A 193 -28.22 24.79 -9.21
CA THR A 193 -28.13 26.23 -9.54
C THR A 193 -29.47 26.96 -9.34
N LEU A 194 -30.61 26.27 -9.46
CA LEU A 194 -31.94 26.85 -9.19
C LEU A 194 -32.11 27.37 -7.74
N THR A 195 -31.30 26.85 -6.80
CA THR A 195 -31.27 27.29 -5.39
C THR A 195 -30.58 28.64 -5.17
N GLU A 196 -29.90 29.19 -6.18
CA GLU A 196 -29.28 30.51 -6.11
C GLU A 196 -30.31 31.63 -6.15
N ASN A 197 -31.47 31.40 -6.77
CA ASN A 197 -32.53 32.39 -6.96
C ASN A 197 -33.65 32.29 -5.92
N PHE A 198 -33.44 31.64 -4.77
CA PHE A 198 -34.48 31.49 -3.74
C PHE A 198 -35.06 32.83 -3.25
N ASP A 199 -34.33 33.94 -3.43
CA ASP A 199 -34.74 35.27 -2.98
C ASP A 199 -35.54 36.08 -4.03
N ASP A 200 -35.52 35.69 -5.32
CA ASP A 200 -36.08 36.48 -6.44
C ASP A 200 -37.37 35.91 -7.06
N VAL A 201 -37.84 34.72 -6.65
CA VAL A 201 -38.99 34.08 -7.30
C VAL A 201 -40.31 34.65 -6.77
N ALA A 202 -40.78 35.74 -7.39
CA ALA A 202 -42.19 36.09 -7.43
C ALA A 202 -42.96 34.94 -8.09
N MET A 203 -43.61 34.14 -7.25
CA MET A 203 -44.04 32.78 -7.52
C MET A 203 -45.28 32.73 -8.41
N THR A 204 -45.14 32.25 -9.65
CA THR A 204 -46.31 31.77 -10.43
C THR A 204 -46.64 30.33 -10.04
N HIS A 205 -47.91 29.92 -10.08
CA HIS A 205 -48.31 28.56 -9.68
C HIS A 205 -47.58 27.44 -10.44
N TYR A 206 -47.19 27.67 -11.71
CA TYR A 206 -46.43 26.70 -12.51
C TYR A 206 -45.00 26.50 -12.00
N THR A 207 -44.36 27.57 -11.50
CA THR A 207 -43.01 27.50 -10.92
C THR A 207 -42.96 26.81 -9.55
N GLU A 208 -44.07 26.81 -8.79
CA GLU A 208 -44.12 26.15 -7.48
C GLU A 208 -44.01 24.63 -7.55
N THR A 209 -44.71 23.99 -8.49
CA THR A 209 -44.72 22.52 -8.61
C THR A 209 -43.37 22.00 -9.11
N ALA A 210 -42.75 22.69 -10.07
CA ALA A 210 -41.42 22.34 -10.57
C ALA A 210 -40.34 22.53 -9.49
N LEU A 211 -40.46 23.59 -8.69
CA LEU A 211 -39.56 23.84 -7.56
C LEU A 211 -39.69 22.75 -6.50
N LEU A 212 -40.92 22.37 -6.12
CA LEU A 212 -41.16 21.31 -5.15
C LEU A 212 -40.58 19.98 -5.62
N TYR A 213 -40.83 19.57 -6.86
CA TYR A 213 -40.28 18.34 -7.43
C TYR A 213 -38.74 18.33 -7.40
N THR A 214 -38.11 19.47 -7.71
CA THR A 214 -36.65 19.61 -7.65
C THR A 214 -36.14 19.43 -6.23
N VAL A 215 -36.78 20.10 -5.27
CA VAL A 215 -36.47 19.99 -3.83
C VAL A 215 -36.63 18.57 -3.32
N GLU A 216 -37.73 17.88 -3.66
CA GLU A 216 -37.96 16.49 -3.27
C GLU A 216 -36.90 15.55 -3.84
N THR A 217 -36.55 15.72 -5.12
CA THR A 217 -35.50 14.93 -5.77
C THR A 217 -34.15 15.11 -5.09
N MET A 218 -33.79 16.35 -4.73
CA MET A 218 -32.55 16.65 -3.98
C MET A 218 -32.54 15.96 -2.61
N VAL A 219 -33.64 16.05 -1.87
CA VAL A 219 -33.75 15.49 -0.51
C VAL A 219 -33.70 13.97 -0.54
N VAL A 220 -34.29 13.33 -1.56
CA VAL A 220 -34.14 11.89 -1.79
C VAL A 220 -32.66 11.55 -2.02
N GLN A 221 -31.97 12.27 -2.88
CA GLN A 221 -30.54 12.04 -3.16
C GLN A 221 -29.68 12.24 -1.89
N TRP A 222 -29.87 13.33 -1.15
CA TRP A 222 -29.15 13.58 0.10
C TRP A 222 -29.43 12.49 1.14
N THR A 223 -30.68 12.02 1.20
CA THR A 223 -31.06 10.94 2.12
C THR A 223 -30.26 9.67 1.84
N HIS A 224 -30.08 9.30 0.58
CA HIS A 224 -29.24 8.15 0.21
C HIS A 224 -27.78 8.37 0.60
N LEU A 225 -27.17 9.49 0.18
CA LEU A 225 -25.77 9.80 0.48
C LEU A 225 -25.45 9.81 1.98
N ILE A 226 -26.32 10.41 2.79
CA ILE A 226 -26.15 10.47 4.24
C ILE A 226 -26.38 9.08 4.87
N SER A 227 -27.40 8.35 4.40
CA SER A 227 -27.68 7.01 4.92
C SER A 227 -26.54 6.03 4.67
N ASP A 228 -25.86 6.14 3.52
CA ASP A 228 -24.70 5.30 3.21
C ASP A 228 -23.55 5.57 4.19
N VAL A 229 -23.30 6.82 4.57
CA VAL A 229 -22.29 7.17 5.58
C VAL A 229 -22.67 6.68 6.97
N LEU A 230 -23.94 6.82 7.36
CA LEU A 230 -24.44 6.39 8.67
C LEU A 230 -24.45 4.85 8.83
N ARG A 231 -24.36 4.10 7.73
CA ARG A 231 -24.30 2.63 7.71
C ARG A 231 -22.88 2.06 7.80
N LEU A 232 -21.85 2.90 7.66
CA LEU A 232 -20.47 2.45 7.75
C LEU A 232 -20.18 1.86 9.13
N ASP A 233 -19.48 0.74 9.15
CA ASP A 233 -19.10 0.01 10.35
C ASP A 233 -17.60 -0.28 10.33
N SER A 234 -16.93 -0.12 11.48
CA SER A 234 -15.49 -0.32 11.57
C SER A 234 -15.11 -1.79 11.45
N ALA A 235 -16.01 -2.70 11.83
CA ALA A 235 -15.83 -4.15 11.72
C ALA A 235 -15.78 -4.66 10.26
N GLN A 236 -16.10 -3.83 9.27
CA GLN A 236 -16.30 -4.29 7.89
C GLN A 236 -15.06 -4.95 7.28
N LEU A 237 -13.85 -4.45 7.57
CA LEU A 237 -12.60 -5.05 7.08
C LEU A 237 -12.37 -6.44 7.67
N LEU A 238 -12.63 -6.61 8.97
CA LEU A 238 -12.56 -7.92 9.62
C LEU A 238 -13.60 -8.89 9.06
N LEU A 239 -14.83 -8.44 8.81
CA LEU A 239 -15.89 -9.26 8.23
C LEU A 239 -15.60 -9.69 6.77
N GLN A 240 -14.72 -8.97 6.07
CA GLN A 240 -14.26 -9.31 4.74
C GLN A 240 -13.09 -10.31 4.75
N GLY A 241 -12.63 -10.72 5.93
CA GLY A 241 -11.49 -11.62 6.10
C GLY A 241 -10.14 -10.93 5.93
N GLU A 242 -10.09 -9.59 6.04
CA GLU A 242 -8.83 -8.86 6.16
C GLU A 242 -8.35 -8.86 7.61
N ASN A 243 -7.04 -8.67 7.82
CA ASN A 243 -6.40 -8.64 9.13
C ASN A 243 -5.87 -7.23 9.46
N PRO A 244 -6.74 -6.22 9.63
CA PRO A 244 -6.30 -4.88 10.04
C PRO A 244 -5.70 -4.89 11.44
N GLY A 245 -4.76 -3.99 11.68
CA GLY A 245 -4.23 -3.65 13.01
C GLY A 245 -5.02 -2.51 13.66
N PRO A 246 -4.76 -2.19 14.95
CA PRO A 246 -5.57 -1.28 15.77
C PRO A 246 -5.53 0.19 15.31
N SER A 247 -4.56 0.53 14.45
CA SER A 247 -4.51 1.84 13.78
C SER A 247 -5.68 2.02 12.79
N ALA A 248 -6.26 0.94 12.27
CA ALA A 248 -7.42 0.97 11.39
C ALA A 248 -8.68 1.48 12.10
N GLU A 249 -9.02 0.95 13.28
CA GLU A 249 -10.15 1.44 14.08
C GLU A 249 -10.04 2.94 14.38
N ILE A 250 -8.84 3.41 14.75
CA ILE A 250 -8.61 4.83 15.05
C ILE A 250 -8.79 5.69 13.80
N GLN A 251 -8.23 5.26 12.66
CA GLN A 251 -8.35 6.00 11.40
C GLN A 251 -9.79 6.02 10.90
N PHE A 252 -10.53 4.91 11.03
CA PHE A 252 -11.93 4.81 10.69
C PHE A 252 -12.74 5.86 11.47
N TRP A 253 -12.66 5.86 12.79
CA TRP A 253 -13.45 6.80 13.61
C TRP A 253 -13.04 8.25 13.37
N GLN A 254 -11.75 8.52 13.13
CA GLN A 254 -11.30 9.86 12.80
C GLN A 254 -11.86 10.34 11.45
N GLN A 255 -11.81 9.50 10.42
CA GLN A 255 -12.37 9.79 9.10
C GLN A 255 -13.91 9.95 9.16
N GLN A 256 -14.58 9.07 9.91
CA GLN A 256 -16.03 9.09 10.09
C GLN A 256 -16.47 10.38 10.79
N LYS A 257 -15.76 10.79 11.86
CA LYS A 257 -16.00 12.07 12.54
C LYS A 257 -15.84 13.26 11.61
N GLU A 258 -14.74 13.33 10.85
CA GLU A 258 -14.48 14.44 9.93
C GLU A 258 -15.54 14.52 8.82
N ASN A 259 -15.96 13.37 8.28
CA ASN A 259 -17.00 13.33 7.27
C ASN A 259 -18.37 13.76 7.83
N LEU A 260 -18.78 13.21 8.97
CA LEU A 260 -20.06 13.54 9.62
C LEU A 260 -20.13 15.01 10.03
N LEU A 261 -19.03 15.60 10.54
CA LEU A 261 -18.95 17.04 10.80
C LEU A 261 -19.13 17.86 9.53
N GLY A 262 -18.47 17.46 8.43
CA GLY A 262 -18.64 18.13 7.13
C GLY A 262 -20.07 18.03 6.59
N ILE A 263 -20.77 16.91 6.80
CA ILE A 263 -22.19 16.77 6.45
C ILE A 263 -23.04 17.67 7.34
N TYR A 264 -22.80 17.67 8.66
CA TYR A 264 -23.51 18.52 9.60
C TYR A 264 -23.39 20.00 9.23
N GLU A 265 -22.17 20.49 8.95
CA GLU A 265 -21.93 21.87 8.49
C GLU A 265 -22.68 22.21 7.20
N GLN A 266 -22.74 21.26 6.25
CA GLN A 266 -23.54 21.44 5.02
C GLN A 266 -25.04 21.51 5.30
N LEU A 267 -25.55 20.69 6.23
CA LEU A 267 -26.96 20.76 6.66
C LEU A 267 -27.28 22.07 7.38
N GLN A 268 -26.30 22.67 8.05
CA GLN A 268 -26.43 23.99 8.67
C GLN A 268 -26.45 25.15 7.65
N ASN A 269 -26.21 24.90 6.36
CA ASN A 269 -26.22 25.94 5.34
C ASN A 269 -27.62 26.61 5.24
N PRO A 270 -27.71 27.96 5.19
CA PRO A 270 -28.99 28.66 5.07
C PRO A 270 -29.83 28.23 3.87
N LYS A 271 -29.21 27.85 2.74
CA LYS A 271 -29.93 27.34 1.56
C LYS A 271 -30.60 25.99 1.84
N VAL A 272 -29.97 25.11 2.62
CA VAL A 272 -30.53 23.81 3.03
C VAL A 272 -31.67 23.99 4.03
N HIS A 273 -31.57 25.00 4.90
CA HIS A 273 -32.69 25.41 5.76
C HIS A 273 -33.91 25.87 4.95
N LYS A 274 -33.70 26.70 3.91
CA LYS A 274 -34.79 27.09 2.98
C LYS A 274 -35.44 25.88 2.31
N VAL A 275 -34.65 24.89 1.89
CA VAL A 275 -35.17 23.61 1.33
C VAL A 275 -36.07 22.89 2.35
N THR A 276 -35.62 22.79 3.60
CA THR A 276 -36.38 22.18 4.70
C THR A 276 -37.67 22.95 4.99
N GLU A 277 -37.64 24.28 4.95
CA GLU A 277 -38.80 25.14 5.12
C GLU A 277 -39.84 24.94 4.00
N ILE A 278 -39.39 24.88 2.74
CA ILE A 278 -40.25 24.63 1.58
C ILE A 278 -40.98 23.28 1.73
N LEU A 279 -40.25 22.22 2.10
CA LEU A 279 -40.83 20.89 2.34
C LEU A 279 -41.90 20.92 3.44
N ASN A 280 -41.63 21.62 4.55
CA ASN A 280 -42.57 21.75 5.66
C ASN A 280 -43.82 22.54 5.25
N ARG A 281 -43.63 23.70 4.60
CA ARG A 281 -44.72 24.59 4.15
C ARG A 281 -45.64 23.88 3.16
N LYS A 282 -45.07 23.11 2.23
CA LYS A 282 -45.82 22.33 1.22
C LYS A 282 -46.31 20.98 1.75
N ARG A 283 -46.02 20.62 3.02
CA ARG A 283 -46.38 19.35 3.66
C ARG A 283 -45.96 18.12 2.84
N SER A 284 -44.74 18.16 2.30
CA SER A 284 -44.17 17.04 1.56
C SER A 284 -44.02 15.80 2.44
N SER A 285 -44.28 14.61 1.87
CA SER A 285 -44.10 13.32 2.56
C SER A 285 -42.64 13.05 2.96
N TYR A 286 -41.68 13.71 2.30
CA TYR A 286 -40.25 13.55 2.58
C TYR A 286 -39.77 14.37 3.80
N TYR A 287 -40.54 15.38 4.24
CA TYR A 287 -40.13 16.27 5.34
C TYR A 287 -39.85 15.53 6.67
N PRO A 288 -40.74 14.66 7.19
CA PRO A 288 -40.49 13.98 8.46
C PRO A 288 -39.25 13.08 8.41
N GLY A 289 -39.07 12.36 7.31
CA GLY A 289 -37.91 11.49 7.10
C GLY A 289 -36.61 12.28 7.05
N PHE A 290 -36.58 13.39 6.32
CA PHE A 290 -35.39 14.23 6.22
C PHE A 290 -35.05 14.94 7.54
N LYS A 291 -36.06 15.40 8.28
CA LYS A 291 -35.87 15.98 9.62
C LYS A 291 -35.28 14.95 10.59
N GLN A 292 -35.82 13.72 10.59
CA GLN A 292 -35.29 12.64 11.42
C GLN A 292 -33.84 12.28 11.03
N LEU A 293 -33.53 12.28 9.73
CA LEU A 293 -32.18 12.04 9.24
C LEU A 293 -31.19 13.10 9.75
N THR A 294 -31.58 14.38 9.75
CA THR A 294 -30.75 15.47 10.27
C THR A 294 -30.42 15.26 11.75
N LEU A 295 -31.39 14.84 12.56
CA LEU A 295 -31.16 14.49 13.98
C LEU A 295 -30.22 13.30 14.14
N LYS A 296 -30.36 12.26 13.30
CA LYS A 296 -29.44 11.11 13.30
C LYS A 296 -28.00 11.52 12.98
N VAL A 297 -27.80 12.50 12.09
CA VAL A 297 -26.46 13.05 11.82
C VAL A 297 -25.90 13.75 13.06
N GLU A 298 -26.69 14.55 13.77
CA GLU A 298 -26.26 15.20 15.03
C GLU A 298 -25.86 14.18 16.11
N GLU A 299 -26.64 13.12 16.26
CA GLU A 299 -26.34 12.00 17.16
C GLU A 299 -25.05 11.28 16.76
N ALA A 300 -24.89 10.97 15.47
CA ALA A 300 -23.71 10.28 14.94
C ALA A 300 -22.43 11.14 15.04
N VAL A 301 -22.54 12.46 14.87
CA VAL A 301 -21.42 13.40 15.13
C VAL A 301 -21.00 13.33 16.59
N SER A 302 -21.97 13.39 17.52
CA SER A 302 -21.71 13.33 18.96
C SER A 302 -21.05 12.01 19.35
N GLU A 303 -21.52 10.90 18.78
CA GLU A 303 -20.93 9.58 18.92
C GLU A 303 -19.48 9.53 18.42
N ALA A 304 -19.22 9.94 17.18
CA ALA A 304 -17.89 9.88 16.59
C ALA A 304 -16.89 10.78 17.32
N GLN A 305 -17.33 11.93 17.86
CA GLN A 305 -16.52 12.82 18.69
C GLN A 305 -16.11 12.16 20.01
N ASP A 306 -17.06 11.56 20.74
CA ASP A 306 -16.79 10.84 22.00
C ASP A 306 -15.80 9.69 21.77
N ILE A 307 -16.04 8.87 20.75
CA ILE A 307 -15.17 7.72 20.43
C ILE A 307 -13.76 8.19 20.08
N CYS A 308 -13.62 9.20 19.21
CA CYS A 308 -12.31 9.75 18.87
C CYS A 308 -11.55 10.30 20.08
N LEU A 309 -12.26 10.94 21.02
CA LEU A 309 -11.67 11.46 22.25
C LEU A 309 -11.09 10.32 23.09
N TYR A 310 -11.87 9.26 23.31
CA TYR A 310 -11.46 8.15 24.17
C TYR A 310 -10.50 7.17 23.51
N LEU A 311 -10.51 7.01 22.19
CA LEU A 311 -9.48 6.21 21.48
C LEU A 311 -8.13 6.95 21.37
N GLY A 312 -8.11 8.26 21.56
CA GLY A 312 -6.91 9.11 21.48
C GLY A 312 -5.68 8.59 22.25
N PRO A 313 -5.79 8.18 23.52
CA PRO A 313 -4.68 7.64 24.31
C PRO A 313 -4.01 6.39 23.70
N LEU A 314 -4.75 5.57 22.95
CA LEU A 314 -4.20 4.37 22.31
C LEU A 314 -3.26 4.69 21.15
N LYS A 315 -3.35 5.88 20.54
CA LYS A 315 -2.50 6.27 19.39
C LYS A 315 -1.01 6.10 19.68
N CYS A 316 -0.56 6.62 20.82
CA CYS A 316 0.85 6.53 21.23
C CYS A 316 1.25 5.09 21.55
N TYR A 317 0.35 4.30 22.16
CA TYR A 317 0.59 2.88 22.43
C TYR A 317 0.74 2.07 21.14
N ILE A 318 -0.15 2.29 20.16
CA ILE A 318 -0.13 1.60 18.87
C ILE A 318 1.13 1.97 18.09
N ALA A 319 1.45 3.27 17.98
CA ALA A 319 2.68 3.71 17.33
C ALA A 319 3.93 3.08 17.96
N TYR A 320 3.97 2.99 19.30
CA TYR A 320 5.05 2.30 19.99
C TYR A 320 5.10 0.82 19.63
N LEU A 321 3.97 0.10 19.61
CA LEU A 321 3.94 -1.34 19.26
C LEU A 321 4.33 -1.60 17.80
N GLU A 322 3.96 -0.71 16.88
CA GLU A 322 4.32 -0.78 15.45
C GLU A 322 5.80 -0.45 15.19
N GLU A 323 6.44 0.38 16.01
CA GLU A 323 7.83 0.83 15.81
C GLU A 323 8.86 0.10 16.69
N SER A 324 8.48 -0.40 17.86
CA SER A 324 9.43 -0.94 18.86
C SER A 324 9.87 -2.38 18.59
N SER A 325 11.09 -2.72 19.01
CA SER A 325 11.56 -4.12 19.05
C SER A 325 10.68 -4.94 19.99
N PHE A 326 10.30 -6.16 19.57
CA PHE A 326 9.36 -7.04 20.27
C PHE A 326 9.77 -7.40 21.72
N SER A 327 11.04 -7.17 22.10
CA SER A 327 11.68 -7.57 23.37
C SER A 327 11.09 -6.97 24.66
N ASN A 328 10.05 -6.13 24.61
CA ASN A 328 9.41 -5.53 25.80
C ASN A 328 7.87 -5.50 25.75
N ILE A 329 7.23 -6.20 24.81
CA ILE A 329 5.77 -6.13 24.63
C ILE A 329 5.00 -6.67 25.84
N GLU A 330 5.48 -7.73 26.50
CA GLU A 330 4.82 -8.32 27.69
C GLU A 330 4.56 -7.29 28.79
N ARG A 331 5.49 -6.34 28.99
CA ARG A 331 5.37 -5.28 30.00
C ARG A 331 4.30 -4.25 29.66
N LEU A 332 3.92 -4.17 28.39
CA LEU A 332 2.95 -3.20 27.85
C LEU A 332 1.53 -3.76 27.78
N ILE A 333 1.38 -5.08 27.82
CA ILE A 333 0.06 -5.75 27.80
C ILE A 333 -0.82 -5.28 28.95
N ALA A 334 -0.32 -5.34 30.19
CA ALA A 334 -1.13 -4.92 31.35
C ALA A 334 -1.56 -3.44 31.25
N PRO A 335 -0.67 -2.45 31.04
CA PRO A 335 -1.07 -1.06 30.82
C PRO A 335 -2.05 -0.85 29.66
N LEU A 336 -1.89 -1.60 28.55
CA LEU A 336 -2.80 -1.56 27.40
C LEU A 336 -4.22 -1.96 27.82
N PHE A 337 -4.38 -3.11 28.46
CA PHE A 337 -5.70 -3.58 28.92
C PHE A 337 -6.32 -2.62 29.94
N HIS A 338 -5.53 -2.03 30.84
CA HIS A 338 -6.05 -1.01 31.76
C HIS A 338 -6.57 0.22 30.99
N THR A 339 -5.87 0.65 29.95
CA THR A 339 -6.29 1.75 29.08
C THR A 339 -7.59 1.40 28.34
N ILE A 340 -7.68 0.20 27.76
CA ILE A 340 -8.90 -0.28 27.08
C ILE A 340 -10.08 -0.36 28.07
N CYS A 341 -9.86 -0.84 29.29
CA CYS A 341 -10.89 -0.85 30.33
C CYS A 341 -11.38 0.55 30.68
N LEU A 342 -10.48 1.53 30.85
CA LEU A 342 -10.87 2.92 31.10
C LEU A 342 -11.69 3.51 29.95
N ILE A 343 -11.33 3.18 28.70
CA ILE A 343 -12.08 3.57 27.51
C ILE A 343 -13.48 2.96 27.54
N TRP A 344 -13.60 1.66 27.80
CA TRP A 344 -14.89 0.97 27.93
C TRP A 344 -15.75 1.63 29.01
N THR A 345 -15.19 1.92 30.19
CA THR A 345 -15.98 2.44 31.31
C THR A 345 -16.41 3.89 31.14
N HIS A 346 -15.62 4.72 30.45
CA HIS A 346 -15.84 6.17 30.39
C HIS A 346 -16.43 6.66 29.07
N SER A 347 -16.22 5.95 27.95
CA SER A 347 -16.86 6.33 26.69
C SER A 347 -18.34 5.97 26.72
N LYS A 348 -19.19 6.96 26.43
CA LYS A 348 -20.64 6.74 26.36
C LYS A 348 -21.01 5.88 25.15
N TYR A 349 -20.22 5.98 24.08
CA TYR A 349 -20.54 5.32 22.81
C TYR A 349 -19.63 4.13 22.53
N TYR A 350 -18.39 4.07 23.02
CA TYR A 350 -17.51 2.93 22.74
C TYR A 350 -17.76 1.72 23.64
N CYS A 351 -18.61 1.84 24.67
CA CYS A 351 -18.83 0.83 25.70
C CYS A 351 -19.65 -0.41 25.27
N PHE A 352 -19.79 -0.67 23.97
CA PHE A 352 -20.50 -1.83 23.44
C PHE A 352 -19.56 -3.01 23.18
N ALA A 353 -20.03 -4.22 23.48
CA ALA A 353 -19.23 -5.44 23.37
C ALA A 353 -18.66 -5.67 21.96
N ASN A 354 -19.44 -5.41 20.90
CA ASN A 354 -18.99 -5.58 19.52
C ASN A 354 -17.79 -4.70 19.16
N ARG A 355 -17.74 -3.45 19.64
CA ARG A 355 -16.63 -2.52 19.35
C ARG A 355 -15.32 -2.97 19.98
N ILE A 356 -15.41 -3.51 21.19
CA ILE A 356 -14.23 -3.96 21.91
C ILE A 356 -13.73 -5.29 21.39
N VAL A 357 -14.63 -6.16 20.91
CA VAL A 357 -14.23 -7.36 20.15
C VAL A 357 -13.43 -6.97 18.91
N VAL A 358 -13.90 -5.99 18.12
CA VAL A 358 -13.15 -5.46 16.96
C VAL A 358 -11.76 -4.98 17.36
N LEU A 359 -11.67 -4.07 18.34
CA LEU A 359 -10.40 -3.51 18.77
C LEU A 359 -9.43 -4.57 19.29
N LEU A 360 -9.91 -5.52 20.10
CA LEU A 360 -9.09 -6.62 20.61
C LEU A 360 -8.61 -7.54 19.50
N GLN A 361 -9.47 -7.84 18.51
CA GLN A 361 -9.10 -8.63 17.34
C GLN A 361 -8.00 -7.93 16.52
N GLU A 362 -8.13 -6.63 16.31
CA GLU A 362 -7.10 -5.83 15.63
C GLU A 362 -5.78 -5.79 16.40
N PHE A 363 -5.80 -5.67 17.73
CA PHE A 363 -4.60 -5.81 18.55
C PHE A 363 -3.97 -7.20 18.44
N CYS A 364 -4.77 -8.27 18.43
CA CYS A 364 -4.26 -9.62 18.21
C CYS A 364 -3.60 -9.76 16.85
N ASN A 365 -4.21 -9.23 15.78
CA ASN A 365 -3.63 -9.21 14.44
C ASN A 365 -2.26 -8.51 14.43
N LEU A 366 -2.17 -7.34 15.06
CA LEU A 366 -0.90 -6.62 15.20
C LEU A 366 0.15 -7.45 15.95
N LEU A 367 -0.21 -8.07 17.07
CA LEU A 367 0.75 -8.84 17.86
C LEU A 367 1.27 -10.07 17.11
N ILE A 368 0.38 -10.80 16.43
CA ILE A 368 0.74 -11.96 15.60
C ILE A 368 1.67 -11.52 14.47
N ASP A 369 1.30 -10.47 13.73
CA ASP A 369 2.12 -9.94 12.63
C ASP A 369 3.51 -9.53 13.13
N ARG A 370 3.59 -8.84 14.27
CA ARG A 370 4.87 -8.38 14.83
C ARG A 370 5.77 -9.52 15.29
N GLU A 371 5.23 -10.55 15.92
CA GLU A 371 6.02 -11.71 16.39
C GLU A 371 6.60 -12.50 15.23
N ILE A 372 5.75 -12.79 14.23
CA ILE A 372 6.08 -13.52 13.02
C ILE A 372 7.07 -12.72 12.16
N PHE A 373 6.83 -11.41 11.96
CA PHE A 373 7.70 -10.53 11.18
C PHE A 373 9.07 -10.34 11.84
N THR A 374 9.13 -10.10 13.15
CA THR A 374 10.41 -9.90 13.86
C THR A 374 11.29 -11.14 13.70
N SER A 375 10.72 -12.32 13.95
CA SER A 375 11.39 -13.60 13.76
C SER A 375 11.89 -13.76 12.33
N ALA A 376 11.05 -13.52 11.33
CA ALA A 376 11.45 -13.65 9.93
C ALA A 376 12.56 -12.68 9.51
N THR A 377 12.49 -11.42 9.95
CA THR A 377 13.54 -10.44 9.62
C THR A 377 14.89 -10.79 10.22
N ASP A 378 14.93 -11.45 11.38
CA ASP A 378 16.19 -11.87 11.99
C ASP A 378 16.82 -13.03 11.22
N PHE A 379 16.02 -13.99 10.74
CA PHE A 379 16.51 -15.10 9.91
C PHE A 379 16.89 -14.68 8.48
N LEU A 380 16.13 -13.80 7.85
CA LEU A 380 16.48 -13.25 6.51
C LEU A 380 17.81 -12.48 6.51
N LYS A 381 18.29 -11.99 7.65
CA LYS A 381 19.61 -11.35 7.75
C LYS A 381 20.76 -12.37 7.71
N LEU A 382 20.50 -13.64 8.02
CA LEU A 382 21.51 -14.70 8.04
C LEU A 382 21.96 -15.12 6.64
N GLU A 383 21.14 -14.89 5.61
CA GLU A 383 21.46 -15.15 4.20
C GLU A 383 22.80 -14.51 3.76
N LYS A 384 23.21 -13.42 4.43
CA LYS A 384 24.41 -12.63 4.08
C LYS A 384 25.62 -12.94 4.96
N ILE A 385 25.53 -13.93 5.84
CA ILE A 385 26.62 -14.26 6.77
C ILE A 385 27.53 -15.29 6.11
N GLU A 386 28.74 -14.85 5.76
CA GLU A 386 29.84 -15.73 5.37
C GLU A 386 30.88 -15.78 6.51
N ILE A 387 31.18 -16.98 6.98
CA ILE A 387 32.22 -17.19 7.99
C ILE A 387 33.54 -17.43 7.27
N GLY A 388 34.56 -16.62 7.58
CA GLY A 388 35.93 -16.82 7.10
C GLY A 388 36.72 -17.84 7.94
N GLY A 389 37.87 -18.28 7.44
CA GLY A 389 38.75 -19.22 8.15
C GLY A 389 38.91 -20.57 7.43
N LEU A 390 39.59 -21.54 8.07
CA LEU A 390 39.89 -22.84 7.46
C LEU A 390 38.63 -23.70 7.32
N ARG A 391 37.69 -23.56 8.26
CA ARG A 391 36.37 -24.21 8.24
C ARG A 391 35.24 -23.29 7.77
N GLY A 392 35.55 -22.06 7.41
CA GLY A 392 34.57 -21.03 7.07
C GLY A 392 33.59 -21.42 5.97
N LYS A 393 34.08 -22.13 4.93
CA LYS A 393 33.22 -22.62 3.84
C LYS A 393 32.16 -23.62 4.33
N ILE A 394 32.55 -24.55 5.20
CA ILE A 394 31.64 -25.57 5.75
C ILE A 394 30.60 -24.91 6.66
N LEU A 395 31.04 -24.00 7.54
CA LEU A 395 30.15 -23.27 8.44
C LEU A 395 29.18 -22.35 7.69
N SER A 396 29.62 -21.75 6.58
CA SER A 396 28.76 -20.94 5.72
C SER A 396 27.74 -21.78 4.94
N GLU A 397 28.14 -22.97 4.47
CA GLU A 397 27.21 -23.95 3.87
C GLU A 397 26.14 -24.40 4.89
N GLU A 398 26.50 -24.60 6.16
CA GLU A 398 25.51 -24.91 7.21
C GLU A 398 24.51 -23.77 7.46
N ILE A 399 24.97 -22.51 7.52
CA ILE A 399 24.08 -21.34 7.63
C ILE A 399 23.14 -21.24 6.42
N HIS A 400 23.65 -21.49 5.21
CA HIS A 400 22.83 -21.47 4.00
C HIS A 400 21.75 -22.56 4.04
N CYS A 401 22.08 -23.79 4.45
CA CYS A 401 21.08 -24.86 4.61
C CYS A 401 20.00 -24.48 5.62
N MET A 402 20.38 -23.87 6.76
CA MET A 402 19.44 -23.37 7.75
C MET A 402 18.50 -22.30 7.17
N ASN A 403 19.02 -21.42 6.31
CA ASN A 403 18.21 -20.39 5.67
C ASN A 403 17.18 -20.98 4.68
N GLU A 404 17.56 -22.00 3.91
CA GLU A 404 16.61 -22.74 3.03
C GLU A 404 15.50 -23.41 3.87
N GLU A 405 15.89 -24.11 4.96
CA GLU A 405 14.93 -24.73 5.90
C GLU A 405 13.97 -23.69 6.51
N PHE A 406 14.47 -22.48 6.81
CA PHE A 406 13.65 -21.37 7.29
C PHE A 406 12.65 -20.91 6.22
N HIS A 407 13.09 -20.73 4.97
CA HIS A 407 12.25 -20.30 3.86
C HIS A 407 11.10 -21.25 3.57
N GLU A 408 11.33 -22.57 3.65
CA GLU A 408 10.26 -23.57 3.46
C GLU A 408 9.17 -23.44 4.51
N SER A 409 9.53 -23.35 5.80
CA SER A 409 8.55 -23.21 6.88
C SER A 409 7.87 -21.85 6.89
N TRP A 410 8.60 -20.78 6.56
CA TRP A 410 8.04 -19.45 6.39
C TRP A 410 6.96 -19.43 5.29
N LYS A 411 7.22 -20.12 4.18
CA LYS A 411 6.28 -20.21 3.05
C LYS A 411 4.96 -20.88 3.45
N VAL A 412 4.99 -21.90 4.30
CA VAL A 412 3.78 -22.57 4.81
C VAL A 412 2.89 -21.59 5.58
N LEU A 413 3.46 -20.76 6.46
CA LEU A 413 2.70 -19.74 7.17
C LEU A 413 2.19 -18.65 6.23
N GLN A 414 3.00 -18.23 5.26
CA GLN A 414 2.65 -17.17 4.31
C GLN A 414 1.53 -17.57 3.33
N GLU A 415 1.50 -18.84 2.92
CA GLU A 415 0.52 -19.37 1.97
C GLU A 415 -0.70 -20.03 2.65
N SER A 416 -0.76 -19.96 3.98
CA SER A 416 -1.87 -20.49 4.75
C SER A 416 -3.19 -19.77 4.42
N LYS A 417 -4.30 -20.52 4.47
CA LYS A 417 -5.66 -20.00 4.16
C LYS A 417 -6.57 -19.94 5.38
N TYR A 418 -6.10 -20.43 6.52
CA TYR A 418 -6.84 -20.44 7.77
C TYR A 418 -6.76 -19.06 8.45
N ASP A 419 -7.73 -18.75 9.29
CA ASP A 419 -7.70 -17.58 10.17
C ASP A 419 -6.85 -17.92 11.42
N PRO A 420 -5.74 -17.21 11.69
CA PRO A 420 -4.92 -17.40 12.88
C PRO A 420 -5.66 -17.23 14.21
N LEU A 421 -6.82 -16.56 14.21
CA LEU A 421 -7.64 -16.29 15.40
C LEU A 421 -8.83 -17.25 15.55
N ASP A 422 -9.03 -18.20 14.63
CA ASP A 422 -10.09 -19.19 14.75
C ASP A 422 -9.76 -20.24 15.81
N TYR A 423 -10.42 -20.14 16.97
CA TYR A 423 -10.25 -21.09 18.06
C TYR A 423 -10.72 -22.52 17.73
N ASN A 424 -11.55 -22.71 16.70
CA ASN A 424 -11.99 -24.03 16.25
C ASN A 424 -10.98 -24.69 15.31
N ASN A 425 -10.11 -23.90 14.68
CA ASN A 425 -9.08 -24.38 13.77
C ASN A 425 -7.70 -24.35 14.43
N LEU A 426 -7.25 -25.52 14.88
CA LEU A 426 -5.94 -25.67 15.52
C LEU A 426 -4.78 -25.83 14.52
N GLU A 427 -5.01 -25.71 13.21
CA GLU A 427 -3.96 -25.82 12.19
C GLU A 427 -2.91 -24.72 12.35
N PHE A 428 -3.34 -23.46 12.50
CA PHE A 428 -2.42 -22.34 12.77
C PHE A 428 -1.58 -22.59 14.02
N LEU A 429 -2.21 -22.98 15.13
CA LEU A 429 -1.47 -23.25 16.38
C LEU A 429 -0.45 -24.39 16.21
N SER A 430 -0.75 -25.36 15.35
CA SER A 430 0.14 -26.50 15.07
C SER A 430 1.33 -26.05 14.22
N ASP A 431 1.07 -25.29 13.16
CA ASP A 431 2.10 -24.71 12.29
C ASP A 431 2.97 -23.69 13.01
N TYR A 432 2.36 -22.83 13.83
CA TYR A 432 3.04 -21.86 14.68
C TYR A 432 3.96 -22.54 15.70
N LYS A 433 3.48 -23.60 16.39
CA LYS A 433 4.32 -24.38 17.31
C LYS A 433 5.53 -24.99 16.59
N ARG A 434 5.32 -25.53 15.39
CA ARG A 434 6.40 -26.08 14.57
C ARG A 434 7.40 -24.99 14.16
N TYR A 435 6.91 -23.82 13.75
CA TYR A 435 7.74 -22.67 13.41
C TYR A 435 8.60 -22.21 14.59
N ILE A 436 8.02 -22.06 15.79
CA ILE A 436 8.76 -21.67 16.99
C ILE A 436 9.76 -22.74 17.42
N GLN A 437 9.42 -24.02 17.31
CA GLN A 437 10.37 -25.11 17.58
C GLN A 437 11.58 -25.04 16.64
N GLN A 438 11.33 -24.78 15.36
CA GLN A 438 12.40 -24.64 14.37
C GLN A 438 13.27 -23.41 14.62
N ILE A 439 12.67 -22.26 15.00
CA ILE A 439 13.44 -21.08 15.42
C ILE A 439 14.37 -21.40 16.59
N ASN A 440 13.88 -22.12 17.60
CA ASN A 440 14.71 -22.50 18.74
C ASN A 440 15.82 -23.49 18.34
N ASP A 441 15.55 -24.42 17.42
CA ASP A 441 16.59 -25.30 16.85
C ASP A 441 17.66 -24.48 16.12
N PHE A 442 17.24 -23.51 15.32
CA PHE A 442 18.16 -22.63 14.62
C PHE A 442 19.00 -21.77 15.57
N ASP A 443 18.41 -21.21 16.63
CA ASP A 443 19.14 -20.48 17.67
C ASP A 443 20.26 -21.37 18.28
N ASN A 444 19.97 -22.64 18.56
CA ASN A 444 20.95 -23.59 19.10
C ASN A 444 22.05 -23.96 18.08
N ARG A 445 21.68 -24.20 16.82
CA ARG A 445 22.61 -24.50 15.73
C ARG A 445 23.53 -23.31 15.45
N LEU A 446 22.98 -22.09 15.38
CA LEU A 446 23.77 -20.85 15.25
C LEU A 446 24.73 -20.67 16.42
N GLY A 447 24.28 -20.90 17.66
CA GLY A 447 25.15 -20.87 18.83
C GLY A 447 26.33 -21.85 18.71
N THR A 448 26.07 -23.05 18.19
CA THR A 448 27.09 -24.08 17.95
C THR A 448 28.08 -23.68 16.85
N ILE A 449 27.57 -23.18 15.72
CA ILE A 449 28.36 -22.69 14.58
C ILE A 449 29.28 -21.54 15.01
N LEU A 450 28.73 -20.58 15.76
CA LEU A 450 29.49 -19.45 16.29
C LEU A 450 30.58 -19.92 17.25
N ASN A 451 30.29 -20.85 18.17
CA ASN A 451 31.29 -21.42 19.08
C ASN A 451 32.45 -22.07 18.31
N PHE A 452 32.17 -22.85 17.26
CA PHE A 452 33.22 -23.42 16.41
C PHE A 452 34.02 -22.36 15.65
N ALA A 453 33.37 -21.30 15.17
CA ALA A 453 34.05 -20.18 14.52
C ALA A 453 34.99 -19.43 15.49
N PHE A 454 34.60 -19.28 16.77
CA PHE A 454 35.40 -18.60 17.79
C PHE A 454 36.59 -19.42 18.30
N GLN A 455 36.55 -20.75 18.23
CA GLN A 455 37.68 -21.60 18.63
C GLN A 455 38.89 -21.53 17.67
N GLU A 456 38.74 -20.95 16.47
CA GLU A 456 39.87 -20.78 15.54
C GLU A 456 40.71 -19.52 15.87
N PRO A 457 42.06 -19.63 15.95
CA PRO A 457 42.94 -18.51 16.34
C PRO A 457 42.97 -17.33 15.34
N LYS A 458 42.32 -17.46 14.18
CA LYS A 458 42.09 -16.38 13.19
C LYS A 458 40.59 -16.08 12.94
N GLY A 459 39.68 -16.79 13.61
CA GLY A 459 38.23 -16.63 13.45
C GLY A 459 37.76 -15.24 13.88
N LEU A 460 38.34 -14.73 14.98
CA LEU A 460 38.08 -13.41 15.57
C LEU A 460 38.25 -12.22 14.59
N GLU A 461 39.20 -12.26 13.65
CA GLU A 461 39.38 -11.16 12.68
C GLU A 461 38.48 -11.29 11.45
N SER A 462 37.98 -12.49 11.15
CA SER A 462 37.15 -12.75 9.97
C SER A 462 35.65 -12.60 10.24
N VAL A 463 35.18 -13.03 11.42
CA VAL A 463 33.77 -12.89 11.85
C VAL A 463 33.39 -11.42 12.08
N PHE A 464 34.36 -10.57 12.45
CA PHE A 464 34.14 -9.15 12.70
C PHE A 464 34.36 -8.23 11.49
N LYS A 465 34.81 -8.76 10.34
CA LYS A 465 35.19 -7.91 9.20
C LYS A 465 34.00 -7.31 8.46
N GLU A 466 32.81 -7.88 8.60
CA GLU A 466 31.57 -7.33 8.04
C GLU A 466 30.40 -7.64 8.99
N GLN A 467 29.60 -6.62 9.33
CA GLN A 467 28.27 -6.74 9.98
C GLN A 467 28.14 -6.83 11.52
N GLY A 468 29.18 -6.52 12.31
CA GLY A 468 29.12 -6.43 13.79
C GLY A 468 28.19 -5.35 14.40
N LYS A 469 27.17 -4.87 13.69
CA LYS A 469 26.19 -3.90 14.19
C LYS A 469 24.73 -4.34 14.15
N ARG A 470 24.38 -5.53 13.62
CA ARG A 470 22.97 -5.84 13.31
C ARG A 470 22.53 -7.30 13.51
N THR A 471 23.26 -8.07 14.32
CA THR A 471 22.77 -9.37 14.79
C THR A 471 21.64 -9.17 15.81
N SER A 472 20.65 -10.08 15.79
CA SER A 472 19.50 -10.15 16.70
C SER A 472 19.91 -9.96 18.15
N GLU A 473 19.09 -9.29 18.97
CA GLU A 473 19.36 -9.01 20.38
C GLU A 473 19.69 -10.30 21.17
N ARG A 474 19.08 -11.44 20.80
CA ARG A 474 19.40 -12.76 21.37
C ARG A 474 20.79 -13.26 21.01
N ILE A 475 21.20 -13.11 19.75
CA ILE A 475 22.55 -13.48 19.30
C ILE A 475 23.58 -12.54 19.92
N ARG A 476 23.24 -11.26 20.15
CA ARG A 476 24.11 -10.35 20.93
C ARG A 476 24.26 -10.77 22.38
N ILE A 477 23.19 -11.19 23.04
CA ILE A 477 23.26 -11.69 24.42
C ILE A 477 24.12 -12.96 24.48
N LEU A 478 23.92 -13.91 23.56
CA LEU A 478 24.76 -15.12 23.47
C LEU A 478 26.22 -14.79 23.14
N ILE A 479 26.47 -13.82 22.24
CA ILE A 479 27.83 -13.33 21.93
C ILE A 479 28.43 -12.63 23.16
N MET A 480 27.67 -11.82 23.90
CA MET A 480 28.14 -11.12 25.11
C MET A 480 28.45 -12.09 26.26
N GLU A 481 27.58 -13.06 26.52
CA GLU A 481 27.82 -14.12 27.52
C GLU A 481 29.03 -14.98 27.14
N GLN A 482 29.21 -15.26 25.84
CA GLN A 482 30.40 -15.93 25.32
C GLN A 482 31.66 -15.03 25.39
N GLU A 483 31.56 -13.73 25.13
CA GLU A 483 32.66 -12.77 25.25
C GLU A 483 33.14 -12.67 26.69
N GLU A 484 32.22 -12.66 27.67
CA GLU A 484 32.55 -12.67 29.10
C GLU A 484 33.27 -13.97 29.49
N TYR A 485 32.77 -15.13 29.03
CA TYR A 485 33.41 -16.43 29.23
C TYR A 485 34.80 -16.52 28.57
N ILE A 486 34.96 -15.99 27.36
CA ILE A 486 36.23 -15.98 26.62
C ILE A 486 37.22 -15.01 27.29
N TYR A 487 36.76 -13.88 27.82
CA TYR A 487 37.62 -12.95 28.56
C TYR A 487 38.17 -13.61 29.83
N GLU A 488 37.35 -14.37 30.56
CA GLU A 488 37.77 -15.18 31.71
C GLU A 488 38.78 -16.27 31.30
N GLN A 489 38.51 -17.04 30.24
CA GLN A 489 39.42 -18.08 29.75
C GLN A 489 40.76 -17.50 29.27
N THR A 490 40.74 -16.35 28.61
CA THR A 490 41.96 -15.67 28.13
C THR A 490 42.76 -15.07 29.29
N ALA A 491 42.09 -14.57 30.32
CA ALA A 491 42.71 -14.11 31.56
C ALA A 491 43.35 -15.29 32.32
N GLU A 492 42.68 -16.44 32.38
CA GLU A 492 43.21 -17.66 33.00
C GLU A 492 44.44 -18.20 32.24
N HIS A 493 44.40 -18.20 30.91
CA HIS A 493 45.53 -18.60 30.07
C HIS A 493 46.73 -17.66 30.22
N ARG A 494 46.51 -16.34 30.28
CA ARG A 494 47.56 -15.34 30.57
C ARG A 494 48.14 -15.50 31.97
N THR A 495 47.31 -15.83 32.95
CA THR A 495 47.73 -16.06 34.33
C THR A 495 48.56 -17.34 34.44
N ASN A 496 48.18 -18.41 33.76
CA ASN A 496 48.94 -19.66 33.69
C ASN A 496 50.25 -19.48 32.93
N TYR A 497 50.26 -18.72 31.83
CA TYR A 497 51.48 -18.36 31.10
C TYR A 497 52.43 -17.55 31.99
N MET A 498 51.95 -16.48 32.64
CA MET A 498 52.79 -15.71 33.57
C MET A 498 53.28 -16.55 34.76
N ARG A 499 52.46 -17.47 35.28
CA ARG A 499 52.87 -18.40 36.35
C ARG A 499 53.99 -19.34 35.87
N ASN A 500 53.91 -19.84 34.65
CA ASN A 500 54.93 -20.71 34.06
C ASN A 500 56.23 -19.94 33.78
N VAL A 501 56.15 -18.71 33.27
CA VAL A 501 57.31 -17.82 33.09
C VAL A 501 57.98 -17.51 34.44
N LEU A 502 57.19 -17.17 35.47
CA LEU A 502 57.71 -16.94 36.83
C LEU A 502 58.32 -18.21 37.46
N LEU A 503 57.82 -19.40 37.14
CA LEU A 503 58.37 -20.68 37.58
C LEU A 503 59.67 -21.04 36.86
N GLU A 504 59.82 -20.68 35.59
CA GLU A 504 61.08 -20.82 34.84
C GLU A 504 62.14 -19.83 35.31
N ASP A 505 61.77 -18.57 35.58
CA ASP A 505 62.67 -17.56 36.17
C ASP A 505 63.16 -17.99 37.57
N ARG A 506 62.29 -18.62 38.38
CA ARG A 506 62.67 -19.19 39.69
C ARG A 506 63.67 -20.35 39.60
N LYS A 507 63.67 -21.08 38.48
CA LYS A 507 64.64 -22.16 38.21
C LYS A 507 65.97 -21.61 37.69
N MET A 508 65.97 -20.46 37.01
CA MET A 508 67.18 -19.79 36.52
C MET A 508 67.94 -19.01 37.60
N PHE A 509 67.26 -18.54 38.66
CA PHE A 509 67.87 -17.76 39.75
C PHE A 509 67.44 -18.25 41.14
N PRO A 510 68.06 -19.31 41.70
CA PRO A 510 67.66 -19.89 43.00
C PRO A 510 67.98 -19.02 44.23
N GLU A 511 68.78 -17.94 44.10
CA GLU A 511 69.23 -17.11 45.24
C GLU A 511 68.45 -15.80 45.43
N VAL A 512 67.34 -15.56 44.71
CA VAL A 512 66.52 -14.36 44.96
C VAL A 512 65.29 -14.71 45.80
N GLN A 513 65.38 -14.48 47.11
CA GLN A 513 64.23 -14.52 48.01
C GLN A 513 63.30 -13.32 47.74
N PHE A 514 62.19 -13.54 47.03
CA PHE A 514 61.09 -12.59 47.01
C PHE A 514 60.25 -12.74 48.28
N SER A 515 60.21 -11.66 49.08
CA SER A 515 59.32 -11.46 50.23
C SER A 515 57.84 -11.54 49.79
N PRO A 516 56.98 -12.33 50.45
CA PRO A 516 55.55 -12.38 50.15
C PRO A 516 54.85 -11.25 50.89
N ASN A 517 54.96 -10.02 50.38
CA ASN A 517 54.14 -8.89 50.85
C ASN A 517 54.02 -7.83 49.77
N VAL A 518 53.12 -8.04 48.81
CA VAL A 518 52.35 -6.94 48.18
C VAL A 518 50.96 -7.49 47.88
N GLY A 519 50.07 -7.33 48.85
CA GLY A 519 48.63 -7.29 48.61
C GLY A 519 48.27 -6.03 47.84
N GLU A 520 47.15 -6.09 47.14
CA GLU A 520 46.41 -4.97 46.55
C GLU A 520 47.12 -4.19 45.43
N CYS A 521 46.97 -4.68 44.20
CA CYS A 521 46.89 -3.79 43.04
C CYS A 521 45.42 -3.64 42.64
N ASN A 522 44.78 -2.62 43.23
CA ASN A 522 43.51 -2.05 42.79
C ASN A 522 43.61 -1.57 41.34
N TYR A 523 42.99 -2.30 40.40
CA TYR A 523 42.54 -1.70 39.15
C TYR A 523 41.07 -1.34 39.28
N LYS A 524 40.84 -0.06 39.60
CA LYS A 524 39.54 0.61 39.46
C LYS A 524 39.10 0.51 38.00
N ILE A 525 37.97 -0.15 37.76
CA ILE A 525 37.18 0.06 36.54
C ILE A 525 36.54 1.44 36.69
N LYS A 526 36.89 2.36 35.78
CA LYS A 526 36.06 3.54 35.52
C LYS A 526 34.94 3.08 34.58
N VAL A 527 33.72 3.01 35.09
CA VAL A 527 32.50 3.41 34.39
C VAL A 527 31.80 4.43 35.28
#